data_AF-A0A9Q0NK06-F1
#
_entry.id   AF-A0A9Q0NK06-F1
#
_cell.length_a   1.000
_cell.length_b   1.000
_cell.length_c   1.000
_cell.angle_alpha   90.00
_cell.angle_beta   90.00
_cell.angle_gamma   90.00
#
_symmetry.space_group_name_H-M   'P 1'
#
loop_
_entity.id
_entity.type
_entity.pdbx_description
1 polymer ?
#
loop_
_entity_poly.entity_id
_entity_poly.type
_entity_poly.pdbx_seq_one_letter_code
_entity_poly.pdbx_strand_id
1 'polypeptide(L)'
;MFSFNMDAAKADVARDLSPFIILYKDGRIERLIGNEIAPPSDDPKSNVQSKDVKVPFSPTYHNYVNLLVAEAKVIAISVDYRRVPEHPIPVPYDDSWAALNWAASHVNGDGPEEWLNKHADFSRGFFGW
;
A
#
# COMPACT_ATOMS: atom_id res chain seq x y z
N MET A 1 -33.36 12.98 25.40
CA MET A 1 -32.58 13.93 24.60
C MET A 1 -31.21 14.03 25.25
N PHE A 2 -30.28 13.15 24.87
CA PHE A 2 -28.91 13.21 25.36
C PHE A 2 -28.11 14.01 24.34
N SER A 3 -27.78 15.25 24.70
CA SER A 3 -26.89 16.09 23.90
C SER A 3 -25.48 15.52 24.02
N PHE A 4 -24.96 14.96 22.93
CA PHE A 4 -23.55 14.62 22.82
C PHE A 4 -22.81 15.95 22.58
N ASN A 5 -22.01 16.36 23.55
CA ASN A 5 -21.36 17.66 23.53
C ASN A 5 -20.22 17.63 22.49
N MET A 6 -20.47 18.22 21.31
CA MET A 6 -19.54 18.23 20.17
C MET A 6 -18.28 19.09 20.44
N ASP A 7 -18.26 19.84 21.54
CA ASP A 7 -17.19 20.76 21.92
C ASP A 7 -16.07 20.11 22.74
N ALA A 8 -16.31 19.00 23.43
CA ALA A 8 -15.30 18.35 24.28
C ALA A 8 -14.31 17.48 23.48
N ALA A 9 -14.76 16.82 22.41
CA ALA A 9 -13.93 15.92 21.61
C ALA A 9 -12.84 16.65 20.78
N LYS A 10 -13.02 17.94 20.50
CA LYS A 10 -12.08 18.74 19.71
C LYS A 10 -10.89 19.25 20.53
N ALA A 11 -11.01 19.33 21.86
CA ALA A 11 -9.97 19.87 22.74
C ALA A 11 -8.71 18.99 22.80
N ASP A 12 -8.84 17.68 22.58
CA ASP A 12 -7.75 16.71 22.66
C ASP A 12 -7.12 16.36 21.30
N VAL A 13 -7.66 16.92 20.22
CA VAL A 13 -7.12 16.75 18.87
C VAL A 13 -5.93 17.69 18.68
N ALA A 14 -4.77 17.14 18.35
CA ALA A 14 -3.59 17.90 17.95
C ALA A 14 -3.72 18.37 16.50
N ARG A 15 -4.18 17.49 15.60
CA ARG A 15 -4.39 17.80 14.19
C ARG A 15 -5.44 16.90 13.58
N ASP A 16 -6.44 17.49 12.95
CA ASP A 16 -7.46 16.78 12.18
C ASP A 16 -7.10 16.89 10.68
N LEU A 17 -6.88 15.75 10.04
CA LEU A 17 -6.61 15.61 8.61
C LEU A 17 -7.64 14.67 7.97
N SER A 18 -8.90 14.76 8.41
CA SER A 18 -10.02 14.04 7.82
C SER A 18 -10.12 14.31 6.31
N PRO A 19 -10.42 13.28 5.49
CA PRO A 19 -10.88 11.95 5.87
C PRO A 19 -9.75 10.93 6.14
N PHE A 20 -8.48 11.33 6.22
CA PHE A 20 -7.36 10.39 6.24
C PHE A 20 -6.98 9.95 7.64
N ILE A 21 -6.62 10.90 8.51
CA ILE A 21 -6.10 10.64 9.84
C ILE A 21 -6.50 11.72 10.84
N ILE A 22 -6.64 11.33 12.12
CA ILE A 22 -6.75 12.24 13.26
C ILE A 22 -5.56 11.98 14.19
N LEU A 23 -4.86 13.05 14.56
CA LEU A 23 -3.75 13.04 15.50
C LEU A 23 -4.20 13.65 16.82
N TYR A 24 -4.02 12.92 17.92
CA TYR A 24 -4.35 13.36 19.27
C TYR A 24 -3.12 13.89 20.00
N LYS A 25 -3.33 14.75 20.99
CA LYS A 25 -2.24 15.37 21.77
C LYS A 25 -1.43 14.37 22.59
N ASP A 26 -2.01 13.22 22.93
CA ASP A 26 -1.36 12.11 23.64
C ASP A 26 -0.49 11.22 22.72
N GLY A 27 -0.42 11.53 21.42
CA GLY A 27 0.30 10.75 20.42
C GLY A 27 -0.51 9.63 19.78
N ARG A 28 -1.79 9.44 20.17
CA ARG A 28 -2.68 8.49 19.49
C ARG A 28 -2.92 8.94 18.05
N ILE A 29 -2.95 7.97 17.15
CA ILE A 29 -3.21 8.16 15.72
C ILE A 29 -4.44 7.32 15.38
N GLU A 30 -5.44 7.95 14.79
CA GLU A 30 -6.64 7.28 14.28
C GLU A 30 -6.67 7.42 12.76
N ARG A 31 -6.67 6.28 12.07
CA ARG A 31 -6.71 6.19 10.61
C ARG A 31 -8.14 5.88 10.20
N LEU A 32 -8.77 6.83 9.53
CA LEU A 32 -10.20 6.76 9.22
C LEU A 32 -10.47 5.96 7.94
N ILE A 33 -9.53 5.98 6.99
CA ILE A 33 -9.60 5.22 5.72
C ILE A 33 -8.25 4.57 5.38
N GLY A 34 -8.26 3.52 4.55
CA GLY A 34 -7.03 2.89 4.02
C GLY A 34 -6.36 1.87 4.94
N ASN A 35 -7.10 1.28 5.88
CA ASN A 35 -6.62 0.20 6.77
C ASN A 35 -7.25 -1.17 6.49
N GLU A 36 -8.18 -1.24 5.54
CA GLU A 36 -8.80 -2.49 5.15
C GLU A 36 -7.75 -3.46 4.56
N ILE A 37 -8.02 -4.76 4.63
CA ILE A 37 -7.11 -5.80 4.13
C ILE A 37 -7.79 -6.59 3.01
N ALA A 38 -7.20 -6.62 1.82
CA ALA A 38 -7.60 -7.46 0.70
C ALA A 38 -6.84 -8.80 0.75
N PRO A 39 -7.51 -9.95 0.61
CA PRO A 39 -6.83 -11.23 0.50
C PRO A 39 -6.15 -11.39 -0.88
N PRO A 40 -5.07 -12.18 -0.99
CA PRO A 40 -4.57 -12.68 -2.28
C PRO A 40 -5.68 -13.34 -3.10
N SER A 41 -5.64 -13.16 -4.42
CA SER A 41 -6.69 -13.62 -5.32
C SER A 41 -6.17 -14.01 -6.71
N ASP A 42 -6.81 -15.03 -7.30
CA ASP A 42 -6.73 -15.40 -8.71
C ASP A 42 -8.10 -15.13 -9.32
N ASP A 43 -8.25 -14.02 -10.06
CA ASP A 43 -9.54 -13.62 -10.63
C ASP A 43 -9.73 -14.24 -12.03
N PRO A 44 -10.65 -15.21 -12.20
CA PRO A 44 -10.85 -15.89 -13.47
C PRO A 44 -11.48 -14.99 -14.55
N LYS A 45 -12.02 -13.82 -14.19
CA LYS A 45 -12.60 -12.88 -15.17
C LYS A 45 -11.56 -11.94 -15.77
N SER A 46 -10.63 -11.44 -14.94
CA SER A 46 -9.57 -10.54 -15.38
C SER A 46 -8.25 -11.26 -15.68
N ASN A 47 -8.13 -12.54 -15.32
CA ASN A 47 -6.90 -13.34 -15.37
C ASN A 47 -5.74 -12.67 -14.60
N VAL A 48 -6.06 -11.88 -13.58
CA VAL A 48 -5.10 -11.24 -12.69
C VAL A 48 -4.84 -12.14 -11.51
N GLN A 49 -3.56 -12.44 -11.30
CA GLN A 49 -3.07 -13.14 -10.12
C GLN A 49 -2.37 -12.16 -9.20
N SER A 50 -2.77 -12.20 -7.93
CA SER A 50 -2.19 -11.39 -6.87
C SER A 50 -1.67 -12.28 -5.75
N LYS A 51 -0.51 -11.92 -5.22
CA LYS A 51 0.12 -12.64 -4.10
C LYS A 51 0.85 -11.67 -3.20
N ASP A 52 0.86 -11.99 -1.92
CA ASP A 52 1.57 -11.21 -0.92
C ASP A 52 2.88 -11.91 -0.54
N VAL A 53 3.98 -11.15 -0.54
CA VAL A 53 5.25 -11.62 0.04
C VAL A 53 5.29 -11.33 1.55
N LYS A 54 4.58 -10.28 2.01
CA LYS A 54 4.25 -9.92 3.42
C LYS A 54 2.93 -9.10 3.44
N VAL A 55 2.09 -9.24 4.47
CA VAL A 55 0.74 -8.61 4.62
C VAL A 55 0.76 -7.33 5.48
N PRO A 56 -0.17 -6.34 5.33
CA PRO A 56 -1.45 -6.38 4.59
C PRO A 56 -1.76 -5.24 3.58
N PHE A 57 -2.66 -5.51 2.62
CA PHE A 57 -3.01 -4.66 1.47
C PHE A 57 -4.38 -3.96 1.56
N SER A 58 -4.55 -2.72 1.13
CA SER A 58 -5.88 -2.08 1.07
C SER A 58 -6.73 -2.51 -0.15
N PRO A 59 -8.01 -2.91 -0.01
CA PRO A 59 -8.93 -3.24 -1.10
C PRO A 59 -9.11 -2.14 -2.14
N THR A 60 -9.15 -0.88 -1.74
CA THR A 60 -9.31 0.23 -2.68
C THR A 60 -8.13 0.31 -3.64
N TYR A 61 -6.90 0.26 -3.12
CA TYR A 61 -5.69 0.28 -3.92
C TYR A 61 -5.51 -1.03 -4.70
N HIS A 62 -5.81 -2.17 -4.08
CA HIS A 62 -5.74 -3.49 -4.72
C HIS A 62 -6.65 -3.58 -5.95
N ASN A 63 -7.91 -3.14 -5.84
CA ASN A 63 -8.85 -3.13 -6.97
C ASN A 63 -8.36 -2.24 -8.11
N TYR A 64 -7.82 -1.05 -7.78
CA TYR A 64 -7.27 -0.15 -8.78
C TYR A 64 -6.06 -0.78 -9.51
N VAL A 65 -5.12 -1.36 -8.77
CA VAL A 65 -3.94 -2.04 -9.35
C VAL A 65 -4.35 -3.24 -10.19
N ASN A 66 -5.34 -4.03 -9.76
CA ASN A 66 -5.85 -5.15 -10.55
C ASN A 66 -6.46 -4.70 -11.88
N LEU A 67 -7.25 -3.62 -11.88
CA LEU A 67 -7.80 -3.05 -13.11
C LEU A 67 -6.68 -2.58 -14.05
N LEU A 68 -5.65 -1.92 -13.51
CA LEU A 68 -4.48 -1.49 -14.28
C LEU A 68 -3.71 -2.68 -14.88
N VAL A 69 -3.48 -3.73 -14.08
CA VAL A 69 -2.80 -4.96 -14.50
C VAL A 69 -3.58 -5.68 -15.59
N ALA A 70 -4.91 -5.78 -15.44
CA ALA A 70 -5.79 -6.41 -16.42
C ALA A 70 -5.78 -5.66 -17.76
N GLU A 71 -5.88 -4.33 -17.72
CA GLU A 71 -5.96 -3.50 -18.93
C GLU A 71 -4.61 -3.39 -19.64
N ALA A 72 -3.54 -3.10 -18.89
CA ALA A 72 -2.21 -2.87 -19.46
C ALA A 72 -1.42 -4.17 -19.71
N LYS A 73 -1.87 -5.31 -19.15
CA LYS A 73 -1.19 -6.61 -19.21
C LYS A 73 0.25 -6.54 -18.69
N VAL A 74 0.40 -5.92 -17.52
CA VAL A 74 1.70 -5.69 -16.86
C VAL A 74 1.81 -6.48 -15.55
N ILE A 75 3.03 -6.62 -15.05
CA ILE A 75 3.25 -7.03 -13.66
C ILE A 75 3.31 -5.78 -12.79
N ALA A 76 2.54 -5.75 -11.70
CA ALA A 76 2.59 -4.68 -10.72
C ALA A 76 3.19 -5.16 -9.40
N ILE A 77 4.08 -4.36 -8.82
CA ILE A 77 4.61 -4.52 -7.47
C ILE A 77 4.09 -3.34 -6.66
N SER A 78 3.05 -3.55 -5.86
CA SER A 78 2.53 -2.54 -4.96
C SER A 78 3.16 -2.71 -3.57
N VAL A 79 3.79 -1.63 -3.08
CA VAL A 79 4.65 -1.67 -1.90
C VAL A 79 3.87 -1.21 -0.67
N ASP A 80 3.72 -2.09 0.32
CA ASP A 80 3.20 -1.73 1.64
C ASP A 80 4.33 -1.14 2.50
N TYR A 81 4.55 0.16 2.36
CA TYR A 81 5.59 0.89 3.10
C TYR A 81 5.08 1.37 4.46
N ARG A 82 6.02 1.52 5.40
CA ARG A 82 5.71 2.06 6.73
C ARG A 82 5.21 3.50 6.65
N ARG A 83 4.15 3.80 7.40
CA ARG A 83 3.41 5.07 7.27
C ARG A 83 3.79 6.08 8.35
N VAL A 84 3.69 7.36 7.99
CA VAL A 84 3.75 8.50 8.92
C VAL A 84 2.43 8.62 9.71
N PRO A 85 2.47 9.14 10.94
CA PRO A 85 3.63 9.67 11.65
C PRO A 85 4.42 8.63 12.49
N GLU A 86 3.96 7.37 12.60
CA GLU A 86 4.62 6.31 13.36
C GLU A 86 6.05 6.04 12.85
N HIS A 87 6.24 6.16 11.55
CA HIS A 87 7.53 6.05 10.87
C HIS A 87 7.80 7.32 10.06
N PRO A 88 8.49 8.31 10.65
CA PRO A 88 8.82 9.57 9.98
C PRO A 88 9.65 9.38 8.71
N ILE A 89 9.64 10.39 7.86
CA ILE A 89 10.57 10.49 6.72
C ILE A 89 12.02 10.39 7.26
N PRO A 90 12.90 9.59 6.62
CA PRO A 90 12.79 9.01 5.28
C PRO A 90 12.28 7.55 5.20
N VAL A 91 11.80 6.96 6.29
CA VAL A 91 11.47 5.52 6.34
C VAL A 91 10.56 5.01 5.19
N PRO A 92 9.47 5.71 4.79
CA PRO A 92 8.66 5.26 3.66
C PRO A 92 9.43 5.19 2.32
N TYR A 93 10.40 6.10 2.14
CA TYR A 93 11.25 6.13 0.95
C TYR A 93 12.26 4.99 0.97
N ASP A 94 12.83 4.68 2.13
CA ASP A 94 13.74 3.56 2.29
C ASP A 94 13.03 2.22 1.99
N ASP A 95 11.77 2.07 2.41
CA ASP A 95 10.96 0.87 2.11
C ASP A 95 10.69 0.73 0.60
N SER A 96 10.35 1.83 -0.06
CA SER A 96 10.14 1.85 -1.51
C SER A 96 11.44 1.56 -2.28
N TRP A 97 12.57 2.11 -1.82
CA TRP A 97 13.88 1.83 -2.40
C TRP A 97 14.31 0.39 -2.19
N ALA A 98 14.06 -0.18 -1.01
CA ALA A 98 14.31 -1.59 -0.73
C ALA A 98 13.48 -2.49 -1.65
N ALA A 99 12.20 -2.18 -1.86
CA ALA A 99 11.34 -2.92 -2.78
C ALA A 99 11.83 -2.84 -4.23
N LEU A 100 12.31 -1.68 -4.68
CA LEU A 100 12.90 -1.52 -6.00
C LEU A 100 14.19 -2.34 -6.16
N ASN A 101 15.09 -2.31 -5.18
CA ASN A 101 16.31 -3.13 -5.22
C ASN A 101 15.98 -4.63 -5.21
N TRP A 102 14.97 -5.03 -4.44
CA TRP A 102 14.47 -6.40 -4.45
C TRP A 102 13.94 -6.77 -5.84
N ALA A 103 13.12 -5.94 -6.48
CA ALA A 103 12.65 -6.17 -7.84
C ALA A 103 13.83 -6.28 -8.84
N ALA A 104 14.79 -5.35 -8.77
CA ALA A 104 15.96 -5.32 -9.64
C ALA A 104 16.87 -6.55 -9.49
N SER A 105 16.86 -7.24 -8.34
CA SER A 105 17.61 -8.49 -8.15
C SER A 105 17.16 -9.64 -9.06
N HIS A 106 16.03 -9.51 -9.77
CA HIS A 106 15.50 -10.50 -10.71
C HIS A 106 15.91 -10.23 -12.17
N VAL A 107 16.68 -9.16 -12.45
CA VAL A 107 17.02 -8.75 -13.83
C VAL A 107 17.76 -9.83 -14.62
N ASN A 108 18.54 -10.69 -13.95
CA ASN A 108 19.25 -11.80 -14.58
C ASN A 108 18.46 -13.12 -14.54
N GLY A 109 17.22 -13.11 -14.05
CA GLY A 109 16.35 -14.28 -13.94
C GLY A 109 16.70 -15.24 -12.79
N ASP A 110 17.54 -14.81 -11.84
CA ASP A 110 18.03 -15.59 -10.70
C ASP A 110 17.66 -14.97 -9.34
N GLY A 111 16.71 -14.03 -9.32
CA GLY A 111 16.23 -13.40 -8.10
C GLY A 111 15.41 -14.33 -7.21
N PRO A 112 15.12 -13.93 -5.97
CA PRO A 112 14.43 -14.76 -4.98
C PRO A 112 12.97 -15.11 -5.32
N GLU A 113 12.32 -14.38 -6.23
CA GLU A 113 10.94 -14.59 -6.65
C GLU A 113 10.86 -15.19 -8.06
N GLU A 114 10.66 -16.51 -8.11
CA GLU A 114 10.63 -17.29 -9.34
C GLU A 114 9.58 -16.81 -10.36
N TRP A 115 8.44 -16.30 -9.89
CA TRP A 115 7.40 -15.79 -10.78
C TRP A 115 7.87 -14.53 -11.53
N LEU A 116 8.60 -13.63 -10.86
CA LEU A 116 9.19 -12.46 -11.52
C LEU A 116 10.27 -12.87 -12.51
N ASN A 117 11.13 -13.82 -12.15
CA ASN A 117 12.18 -14.34 -13.04
C ASN A 117 11.60 -14.90 -14.37
N LYS A 118 10.42 -15.52 -14.31
CA LYS A 118 9.78 -16.16 -15.48
C LYS A 118 8.98 -15.20 -16.35
N HIS A 119 8.39 -14.16 -15.76
CA HIS A 119 7.36 -13.37 -16.43
C HIS A 119 7.68 -11.89 -16.58
N ALA A 120 8.60 -11.32 -15.81
CA ALA A 120 8.89 -9.89 -15.84
C ALA A 120 9.84 -9.52 -16.99
N ASP A 121 9.47 -8.46 -17.73
CA ASP A 121 10.34 -7.82 -18.72
C ASP A 121 11.01 -6.57 -18.11
N PHE A 122 12.23 -6.74 -17.61
CA PHE A 122 13.00 -5.66 -16.99
C PHE A 122 13.55 -4.62 -17.98
N SER A 123 13.37 -4.80 -19.29
CA SER A 123 13.67 -3.75 -20.27
C SER A 123 12.62 -2.63 -20.29
N ARG A 124 11.47 -2.85 -19.64
CA ARG A 124 10.30 -1.96 -19.62
C ARG A 124 9.82 -1.66 -18.20
N GLY A 125 10.57 -0.83 -17.48
CA GLY A 125 10.21 -0.36 -16.14
C GLY A 125 9.38 0.92 -16.13
N PHE A 126 8.37 0.99 -15.26
CA PHE A 126 7.53 2.18 -15.03
C PHE A 126 7.36 2.43 -13.53
N PHE A 127 7.13 3.68 -13.14
CA PHE A 127 6.86 4.08 -11.75
C PHE A 127 5.51 4.80 -11.67
N GLY A 128 4.76 4.54 -10.60
CA GLY A 128 3.52 5.22 -10.24
C GLY A 128 3.57 5.69 -8.78
N TRP A 129 2.70 6.62 -8.43
CA TRP A 129 2.53 7.18 -7.09
C TRP A 129 1.16 6.83 -6.51
#